data_AF-A0A1Q7ME44-F1
#
_entry.id   AF-A0A1Q7ME44-F1
#
_cell.length_a   1.000
_cell.length_b   1.000
_cell.length_c   1.000
_cell.angle_alpha   90.00
_cell.angle_beta   90.00
_cell.angle_gamma   90.00
#
_symmetry.space_group_name_H-M   'P 1'
#
loop_
_entity.id
_entity.type
_entity.pdbx_description
1 polymer ?
#
loop_
_entity_poly.entity_id
_entity_poly.type
_entity_poly.pdbx_seq_one_letter_code
_entity_poly.pdbx_strand_id
1 'polypeptide(L)'
;MSQLPILDTTGLSTDPAELLELGRGVFALILFTISLYAWSKRKQPALIIVATAFLLFFVKTILDILLPTSTLLELSREFIDFAALALFFVAIVLRPRKALDKGTS
;
A
#
# COMPACT_ATOMS: atom_id res chain seq x y z
N MET A 1 -47.50 -14.60 -11.58
CA MET A 1 -46.26 -13.81 -11.40
C MET A 1 -45.31 -14.63 -10.56
N SER A 2 -44.42 -15.39 -11.21
CA SER A 2 -43.51 -16.31 -10.56
C SER A 2 -42.17 -15.57 -10.35
N GLN A 3 -41.93 -15.08 -9.13
CA GLN A 3 -40.59 -14.63 -8.76
C GLN A 3 -39.69 -15.87 -8.71
N LEU A 4 -38.73 -15.95 -9.63
CA LEU A 4 -37.65 -16.92 -9.56
C LEU A 4 -36.71 -16.51 -8.42
N PRO A 5 -36.36 -17.43 -7.49
CA PRO A 5 -35.27 -17.18 -6.57
C PRO A 5 -33.98 -17.29 -7.38
N ILE A 6 -33.36 -16.15 -7.68
CA ILE A 6 -31.99 -16.15 -8.19
C ILE A 6 -31.14 -16.64 -7.02
N LEU A 7 -30.71 -17.89 -7.12
CA LEU A 7 -29.72 -18.49 -6.25
C LEU A 7 -28.39 -17.75 -6.46
N ASP A 8 -28.12 -16.72 -5.67
CA ASP A 8 -26.79 -16.11 -5.56
C ASP A 8 -25.83 -17.13 -4.90
N THR A 9 -25.36 -18.08 -5.70
CA THR A 9 -24.48 -19.20 -5.30
C THR A 9 -23.02 -18.78 -5.14
N THR A 10 -22.75 -17.49 -5.15
CA THR A 10 -21.48 -16.91 -4.68
C THR A 10 -21.84 -15.68 -3.88
N GLY A 11 -21.67 -15.73 -2.55
CA GLY A 11 -21.90 -14.62 -1.62
C GLY A 11 -20.89 -13.47 -1.80
N LEU A 12 -20.53 -13.16 -3.05
CA LEU A 12 -19.78 -11.98 -3.43
C LEU A 12 -20.80 -10.88 -3.72
N SER A 13 -21.33 -10.27 -2.65
CA SER A 13 -21.92 -8.93 -2.74
C SER A 13 -20.92 -8.09 -3.52
N THR A 14 -21.24 -7.76 -4.78
CA THR A 14 -20.33 -6.98 -5.63
C THR A 14 -20.50 -5.51 -5.27
N ASP A 15 -20.30 -5.18 -3.99
CA ASP A 15 -20.21 -3.78 -3.59
C ASP A 15 -18.89 -3.24 -4.17
N PRO A 16 -18.94 -2.27 -5.09
CA PRO A 16 -17.73 -1.67 -5.63
C PRO A 16 -16.82 -1.10 -4.53
N ALA A 17 -17.35 -0.73 -3.36
CA ALA A 17 -16.57 -0.26 -2.23
C ALA A 17 -15.67 -1.37 -1.65
N GLU A 18 -16.23 -2.55 -1.37
CA GLU A 18 -15.47 -3.70 -0.85
C GLU A 18 -14.38 -4.16 -1.84
N LEU A 19 -14.70 -4.15 -3.14
CA LEU A 19 -13.72 -4.47 -4.18
C LEU A 19 -12.57 -3.45 -4.23
N LEU A 20 -12.87 -2.17 -4.01
CA LEU A 20 -11.87 -1.10 -3.99
C LEU A 20 -10.99 -1.18 -2.74
N GLU A 21 -11.56 -1.55 -1.59
CA GLU A 21 -10.81 -1.78 -0.34
C GLU A 21 -9.83 -2.95 -0.48
N LEU A 22 -10.29 -4.08 -1.03
CA LEU A 22 -9.43 -5.21 -1.34
C LEU A 22 -8.37 -4.84 -2.39
N GLY A 23 -8.79 -4.13 -3.44
CA GLY A 23 -7.92 -3.65 -4.51
C GLY A 23 -6.81 -2.73 -4.02
N ARG A 24 -7.08 -1.86 -3.05
CA ARG A 24 -6.09 -0.99 -2.39
C ARG A 24 -4.98 -1.81 -1.74
N GLY A 25 -5.33 -2.87 -1.01
CA GLY A 25 -4.36 -3.75 -0.35
C GLY A 25 -3.48 -4.48 -1.36
N VAL A 26 -4.09 -5.08 -2.38
CA VAL A 26 -3.35 -5.75 -3.46
C VAL A 26 -2.41 -4.77 -4.18
N PHE A 27 -2.88 -3.56 -4.47
CA PHE A 27 -2.07 -2.53 -5.13
C PHE A 27 -0.88 -2.09 -4.27
N ALA A 28 -1.09 -1.88 -2.97
CA ALA A 28 -0.01 -1.57 -2.03
C ALA A 28 1.05 -2.68 -1.99
N LEU A 29 0.63 -3.95 -2.00
CA LEU A 29 1.53 -5.10 -2.00
C LEU A 29 2.36 -5.20 -3.31
N ILE A 30 1.73 -4.92 -4.46
CA ILE A 30 2.42 -4.85 -5.75
C ILE A 30 3.49 -3.75 -5.72
N LEU A 31 3.13 -2.54 -5.29
CA LEU A 31 4.06 -1.41 -5.21
C LEU A 31 5.19 -1.65 -4.20
N PHE A 32 4.90 -2.28 -3.07
CA PHE A 32 5.92 -2.73 -2.12
C PHE A 32 6.92 -3.67 -2.81
N THR A 33 6.42 -4.69 -3.51
CA THR A 33 7.24 -5.69 -4.19
C THR A 33 8.12 -5.06 -5.27
N ILE A 34 7.55 -4.16 -6.09
CA ILE A 34 8.30 -3.45 -7.14
C ILE A 34 9.36 -2.54 -6.53
N SER A 35 9.03 -1.81 -5.45
CA SER A 35 9.96 -0.92 -4.76
C SER A 35 11.14 -1.70 -4.15
N LEU A 36 10.83 -2.84 -3.53
CA LEU A 36 11.84 -3.73 -2.94
C LEU A 36 12.71 -4.39 -4.02
N TYR A 37 12.12 -4.80 -5.14
CA TYR A 37 12.87 -5.33 -6.28
C TYR A 37 13.81 -4.29 -6.89
N ALA A 38 13.33 -3.06 -7.07
CA ALA A 38 14.13 -1.95 -7.56
C ALA A 38 15.27 -1.61 -6.59
N TRP A 39 15.02 -1.68 -5.28
CA TRP A 39 16.06 -1.54 -4.26
C TRP A 39 17.11 -2.64 -4.38
N SER A 40 16.70 -3.91 -4.52
CA SER A 40 17.63 -5.03 -4.67
C SER A 40 18.60 -4.83 -5.85
N LYS A 41 18.10 -4.27 -6.96
CA LYS A 41 18.90 -3.96 -8.16
C LYS A 41 19.79 -2.71 -8.02
N ARG A 42 19.27 -1.61 -7.45
CA ARG A 42 19.95 -0.28 -7.46
C ARG A 42 20.60 0.12 -6.13
N LYS A 43 20.32 -0.62 -5.04
CA LYS A 43 20.74 -0.35 -3.66
C LYS A 43 20.54 1.10 -3.18
N GLN A 44 19.53 1.79 -3.73
CA GLN A 44 19.23 3.18 -3.36
C GLN A 44 18.42 3.21 -2.06
N PRO A 45 18.90 3.86 -0.98
CA PRO A 45 18.22 3.84 0.33
C PRO A 45 16.80 4.41 0.26
N ALA A 46 16.54 5.38 -0.63
CA ALA A 46 15.21 5.92 -0.89
C ALA A 46 14.18 4.83 -1.26
N LEU A 47 14.57 3.78 -1.98
CA LEU A 47 13.65 2.73 -2.42
C LEU A 47 13.20 1.81 -1.26
N ILE A 48 14.05 1.62 -0.23
CA ILE A 48 13.62 0.91 0.99
C ILE A 48 12.55 1.74 1.70
N ILE A 49 12.77 3.04 1.84
CA ILE A 49 11.85 3.96 2.54
C ILE A 49 10.47 3.95 1.85
N VAL A 50 10.46 4.00 0.51
CA VAL A 50 9.24 3.86 -0.29
C VAL A 50 8.58 2.51 -0.08
N ALA A 51 9.35 1.41 -0.09
CA ALA A 51 8.82 0.08 0.20
C ALA A 51 8.18 0.04 1.60
N THR A 52 8.83 0.57 2.63
CA THR A 52 8.28 0.64 3.99
C THR A 52 6.96 1.41 4.03
N ALA A 53 6.83 2.51 3.27
CA ALA A 53 5.58 3.26 3.18
C ALA A 53 4.44 2.43 2.56
N PHE A 54 4.71 1.69 1.49
CA PHE A 54 3.72 0.79 0.89
C PHE A 54 3.37 -0.40 1.79
N LEU A 55 4.34 -0.92 2.54
CA LEU A 55 4.10 -1.97 3.52
C LEU A 55 3.16 -1.47 4.64
N LEU A 56 3.35 -0.24 5.12
CA LEU A 56 2.45 0.38 6.09
C LEU A 56 1.03 0.50 5.56
N PHE A 57 0.85 0.93 4.31
CA PHE A 57 -0.47 0.94 3.68
C PHE A 57 -1.11 -0.44 3.57
N PHE A 58 -0.32 -1.47 3.24
CA PHE A 58 -0.81 -2.84 3.20
C PHE A 58 -1.25 -3.33 4.59
N VAL A 59 -0.45 -3.06 5.63
CA VAL A 59 -0.79 -3.40 7.01
C VAL A 59 -2.08 -2.70 7.43
N LYS A 60 -2.23 -1.41 7.11
CA LYS A 60 -3.49 -0.67 7.34
C LYS A 60 -4.67 -1.37 6.68
N THR A 61 -4.56 -1.76 5.41
CA THR A 61 -5.64 -2.46 4.71
C THR A 61 -6.00 -3.80 5.36
N ILE A 62 -5.01 -4.57 5.83
CA ILE A 62 -5.30 -5.80 6.59
C ILE A 62 -6.01 -5.48 7.91
N LEU A 63 -5.58 -4.43 8.61
CA LEU A 63 -6.24 -3.97 9.84
C LEU A 63 -7.69 -3.55 9.59
N ASP A 64 -7.94 -2.89 8.46
CA ASP A 64 -9.27 -2.43 8.06
C ASP A 64 -10.22 -3.60 7.77
N ILE A 65 -9.71 -4.68 7.17
CA ILE A 65 -10.49 -5.88 6.81
C ILE A 65 -10.69 -6.81 8.01
N LEU A 66 -9.67 -7.00 8.85
CA LEU A 66 -9.64 -8.08 9.83
C LEU A 66 -10.14 -7.67 11.22
N LEU A 67 -10.05 -6.39 11.58
CA LEU A 67 -10.41 -5.92 12.92
C LEU A 67 -11.64 -4.99 12.90
N PRO A 68 -12.65 -5.25 13.75
CA PRO A 68 -13.77 -4.34 13.91
C PRO A 68 -13.32 -3.00 14.50
N THR A 69 -13.94 -1.92 14.03
CA THR A 69 -13.58 -0.54 14.35
C THR A 69 -13.58 -0.31 15.86
N SER A 70 -12.44 0.16 16.38
CA SER A 70 -12.28 0.63 17.75
C SER A 70 -11.53 1.96 17.73
N THR A 71 -11.73 2.81 18.74
CA THR A 71 -11.17 4.17 18.80
C THR A 71 -9.65 4.21 18.67
N LEU A 72 -8.95 3.20 19.20
CA LEU A 72 -7.49 3.08 19.05
C LEU A 72 -7.08 2.72 17.61
N LEU A 73 -7.93 1.99 16.90
CA LEU A 73 -7.68 1.53 15.54
C LEU A 73 -7.88 2.68 14.55
N GLU A 74 -8.86 3.54 14.78
CA GLU A 74 -9.04 4.81 14.04
C GLU A 74 -7.79 5.70 14.16
N LEU A 75 -7.30 5.92 15.39
CA LEU A 75 -6.07 6.67 15.61
C LEU A 75 -4.86 6.04 14.91
N SER A 76 -4.76 4.70 14.93
CA SER A 76 -3.69 3.99 14.25
C SER A 76 -3.76 4.14 12.72
N ARG A 77 -4.97 4.16 12.14
CA ARG A 77 -5.18 4.36 10.68
C ARG A 77 -4.68 5.72 10.25
N GLU A 78 -5.03 6.76 11.00
CA GLU A 78 -4.58 8.13 10.75
C GLU A 78 -3.06 8.27 10.93
N PHE A 79 -2.51 7.64 11.97
CA PHE A 79 -1.07 7.63 12.21
C PHE A 79 -0.30 6.92 11.09
N ILE A 80 -0.84 5.79 10.58
CA ILE A 80 -0.24 5.07 9.44
C ILE A 80 -0.25 5.93 8.17
N ASP A 81 -1.37 6.61 7.88
CA ASP A 81 -1.45 7.49 6.71
C ASP A 81 -0.41 8.64 6.81
N PHE A 82 -0.27 9.24 7.99
CA PHE A 82 0.73 10.28 8.24
C PHE A 82 2.17 9.75 8.16
N ALA A 83 2.44 8.58 8.74
CA ALA A 83 3.75 7.94 8.69
C ALA A 83 4.14 7.54 7.26
N ALA A 84 3.20 7.00 6.48
CA ALA A 84 3.42 6.68 5.08
C ALA A 84 3.75 7.95 4.28
N LEU A 85 2.98 9.02 4.47
CA LEU A 85 3.25 10.32 3.83
C LEU A 85 4.63 10.87 4.18
N ALA A 86 5.01 10.82 5.46
CA ALA A 86 6.32 11.25 5.93
C ALA A 86 7.44 10.42 5.28
N LEU A 87 7.28 9.10 5.18
CA LEU A 87 8.25 8.23 4.51
C LEU A 87 8.37 8.55 3.01
N PHE A 88 7.27 8.78 2.31
CA PHE A 88 7.32 9.22 0.91
C PHE A 88 8.08 10.53 0.77
N PHE A 89 7.81 11.51 1.64
CA PHE A 89 8.53 12.78 1.64
C PHE A 89 10.02 12.58 1.90
N VAL A 90 10.39 11.82 2.92
CA VAL A 90 11.79 11.48 3.23
C VAL A 90 12.46 10.80 2.03
N ALA A 91 11.80 9.84 1.37
CA ALA A 91 12.35 9.18 0.21
C ALA A 91 12.62 10.14 -0.97
N ILE A 92 11.74 11.12 -1.18
CA ILE A 92 11.90 12.16 -2.19
C ILE A 92 13.10 13.05 -1.84
N VAL A 93 13.21 13.48 -0.58
CA VAL A 93 14.28 14.37 -0.11
C VAL A 93 15.64 13.67 -0.09
N LEU A 94 15.70 12.39 0.29
CA LEU A 94 16.95 11.61 0.38
C LEU A 94 17.50 11.16 -0.98
N ARG A 95 16.94 11.61 -2.11
CA ARG A 95 17.35 11.21 -3.46
C ARG A 95 18.89 11.22 -3.57
N PRO A 96 19.54 10.05 -3.69
CA PRO A 96 20.99 9.98 -3.69
C PRO A 96 21.53 10.74 -4.90
N ARG A 97 22.34 11.78 -4.68
CA ARG A 97 23.07 12.55 -5.72
C ARG A 97 24.14 11.73 -6.48
N LYS A 98 24.12 10.40 -6.38
CA LYS A 98 25.14 9.50 -6.91
C LYS A 98 24.76 9.01 -8.32
N ALA A 99 24.87 9.88 -9.32
CA ALA A 99 24.93 9.46 -10.74
C ALA A 99 25.53 10.50 -11.70
N LEU A 100 26.25 11.51 -11.22
CA LEU A 100 26.92 12.51 -12.07
C LEU A 100 28.46 12.52 -11.90
N ASP A 101 29.06 11.37 -11.58
CA ASP A 101 30.52 11.23 -11.43
C ASP A 101 31.09 10.06 -12.25
N LYS A 102 30.53 9.85 -13.45
CA LYS A 102 31.18 9.05 -14.50
C LYS A 102 31.09 9.80 -15.82
N GLY A 103 31.72 10.96 -15.85
CA GLY A 103 32.13 11.65 -17.05
C GLY A 103 33.56 12.12 -16.83
N THR A 104 34.41 11.89 -17.84
CA THR A 104 35.83 12.28 -17.96
C THR A 104 36.87 11.39 -17.26
N SER A 105 37.28 10.34 -17.96
CA SER A 105 38.70 10.11 -18.26
C SER A 105 38.81 9.55 -19.67
#